data_AF-A0A1W9U1G3-F1
#
_entry.id   AF-A0A1W9U1G3-F1
#
_cell.length_a   1.000
_cell.length_b   1.000
_cell.length_c   1.000
_cell.angle_alpha   90.00
_cell.angle_beta   90.00
_cell.angle_gamma   90.00
#
_symmetry.space_group_name_H-M   'P 1'
#
loop_
_entity.id
_entity.type
_entity.pdbx_description
1 polymer ?
#
loop_
_entity_poly.entity_id
_entity_poly.type
_entity_poly.pdbx_seq_one_letter_code
_entity_poly.pdbx_strand_id
1 'polypeptide(L)'
;GLKVGFYTSPHLVSFTERFRINRELITKDQAASIISEIYEITSPKEPPTFFELTTAMTLLYFFRKDVDISIIEVGMGGRLDATNVIDPMLSIITNIGLDHQHFLGDTIIDIAKEKGGIIKKEVDLVTAVDQPPVVKLFESLCKKKGAPFWRVGKHARYRRLPSGLLGYYGLQDRFTNLTLGLKGRFQHRNAALALLAVEILKRKGISISDEAIQLGLADPLWPGRLEEVSSDPTIILDGAHNPSAMRSIAQTIGNDFHFEKLILLLGIMEDKDISNIFREIFPLADKIIYTRPTYYRAANPQYLMDVAKKFGKGGEVHFPLSKAIERARDLADKKDLILITGSLFTVGEAKSYFDPIHYPREDI
;
A
#
# COMPACT_ATOMS: atom_id res chain seq x y z
N GLY A 1 -2.23 23.55 -2.37
CA GLY A 1 -3.15 24.56 -1.84
C GLY A 1 -3.42 24.28 -0.39
N LEU A 2 -4.10 23.16 -0.10
CA LEU A 2 -4.34 22.69 1.25
C LEU A 2 -3.07 22.20 1.95
N LYS A 3 -3.04 22.32 3.27
CA LYS A 3 -2.14 21.65 4.20
C LYS A 3 -2.74 20.31 4.58
N VAL A 4 -2.22 19.24 3.98
CA VAL A 4 -2.78 17.88 4.10
C VAL A 4 -1.95 17.07 5.07
N GLY A 5 -2.57 16.63 6.17
CA GLY A 5 -2.06 15.56 7.02
C GLY A 5 -2.29 14.21 6.35
N PHE A 6 -1.29 13.33 6.35
CA PHE A 6 -1.35 12.02 5.73
C PHE A 6 -0.77 10.96 6.67
N TYR A 7 -1.64 10.05 7.12
CA TYR A 7 -1.29 8.94 8.01
C TYR A 7 -1.43 7.60 7.30
N THR A 8 -0.34 6.82 7.26
CA THR A 8 -0.31 5.51 6.60
C THR A 8 0.40 4.44 7.40
N SER A 9 0.10 3.19 7.09
CA SER A 9 0.77 2.04 7.70
C SER A 9 0.85 0.82 6.77
N PRO A 10 1.88 -0.03 6.94
CA PRO A 10 3.09 0.22 7.71
C PRO A 10 4.03 1.24 7.01
N HIS A 11 5.19 1.53 7.60
CA HIS A 11 6.27 2.24 6.89
C HIS A 11 7.11 1.26 6.06
N LEU A 12 7.91 1.80 5.14
CA LEU A 12 8.85 1.06 4.32
C LEU A 12 10.24 1.01 4.95
N VAL A 13 10.83 2.16 5.30
CA VAL A 13 12.18 2.25 5.88
C VAL A 13 12.16 2.88 7.26
N SER A 14 11.63 4.09 7.39
CA SER A 14 11.64 4.86 8.64
C SER A 14 10.26 4.95 9.27
N PHE A 15 10.22 4.90 10.60
CA PHE A 15 9.00 5.11 11.37
C PHE A 15 8.25 6.40 11.01
N THR A 16 8.98 7.47 10.68
CA THR A 16 8.41 8.79 10.41
C THR A 16 7.61 8.86 9.10
N GLU A 17 7.82 7.91 8.17
CA GLU A 17 7.06 7.82 6.90
C GLU A 17 5.55 7.72 7.09
N ARG A 18 5.13 7.19 8.26
CA ARG A 18 3.74 7.07 8.65
C ARG A 18 3.06 8.42 8.80
N PHE A 19 3.78 9.50 9.09
CA PHE A 19 3.21 10.79 9.48
C PHE A 19 3.74 11.90 8.58
N ARG A 20 2.90 12.38 7.68
CA ARG A 20 3.28 13.36 6.66
C ARG A 20 2.40 14.59 6.69
N ILE A 21 2.99 15.75 6.41
CA ILE A 21 2.25 16.97 6.08
C ILE A 21 2.79 17.50 4.75
N ASN A 22 1.94 17.59 3.73
CA ASN A 22 2.34 18.03 2.38
C ASN A 22 3.57 17.29 1.82
N ARG A 23 3.64 15.96 2.03
CA ARG A 23 4.76 15.07 1.67
C ARG A 23 6.00 15.16 2.56
N GLU A 24 6.09 16.13 3.46
CA GLU A 24 7.18 16.22 4.44
C GLU A 24 6.95 15.29 5.61
N LEU A 25 7.97 14.52 5.99
CA LEU A 25 7.91 13.61 7.14
C LEU A 25 7.96 14.40 8.46
N ILE A 26 7.32 13.88 9.49
CA ILE A 26 7.62 14.33 10.87
C ILE A 26 9.10 14.08 11.19
N THR A 27 9.74 15.00 11.91
CA THR A 27 11.11 14.77 12.39
C THR A 27 11.13 13.77 13.56
N LYS A 28 12.26 13.07 13.77
CA LYS A 28 12.42 12.13 14.88
C LYS A 28 12.21 12.80 16.24
N ASP A 29 12.74 14.01 16.42
CA ASP A 29 12.60 14.76 17.67
C ASP A 29 11.15 15.17 17.94
N GLN A 30 10.41 15.60 16.90
CA GLN A 30 8.99 15.88 17.03
C GLN A 30 8.19 14.63 17.38
N ALA A 31 8.47 13.50 16.72
CA ALA A 31 7.80 12.24 17.01
C ALA A 31 8.07 11.77 18.45
N ALA A 32 9.34 11.79 18.87
CA ALA A 32 9.75 11.42 20.23
C ALA A 32 9.11 12.33 21.28
N SER A 33 9.12 13.65 21.05
CA SER A 33 8.51 14.62 21.97
C SER A 33 7.02 14.39 22.15
N ILE A 34 6.27 14.18 21.07
CA ILE A 34 4.82 13.97 21.13
C ILE A 34 4.50 12.61 21.76
N ILE A 35 5.26 11.55 21.44
CA ILE A 35 5.07 10.23 22.06
C ILE A 35 5.32 10.31 23.57
N SER A 36 6.40 10.95 24.01
CA SER A 36 6.70 11.09 25.44
C SER A 36 5.58 11.81 26.18
N GLU A 37 5.07 12.89 25.62
CA GLU A 37 3.93 13.62 26.19
C GLU A 37 2.68 12.75 26.31
N ILE A 38 2.34 11.97 25.28
CA ILE A 38 1.19 11.06 25.34
C ILE A 38 1.45 9.96 26.37
N TYR A 39 2.67 9.45 26.45
CA TYR A 39 3.03 8.38 27.37
C TYR A 39 2.85 8.81 28.84
N GLU A 40 3.16 10.07 29.18
CA GLU A 40 2.99 10.60 30.54
C GLU A 40 1.54 10.56 31.05
N ILE A 41 0.55 10.61 30.16
CA ILE A 41 -0.87 10.56 30.52
C ILE A 41 -1.49 9.17 30.37
N THR A 42 -0.72 8.17 29.93
CA THR A 42 -1.21 6.79 29.78
C THR A 42 -1.20 6.05 31.12
N SER A 43 -2.12 5.10 31.28
CA SER A 43 -2.17 4.24 32.47
C SER A 43 -1.07 3.17 32.39
N PRO A 44 -0.15 3.09 33.36
CA PRO A 44 0.83 2.00 33.39
C PRO A 44 0.20 0.61 33.57
N LYS A 45 -1.04 0.54 34.05
CA LYS A 45 -1.79 -0.72 34.22
C LYS A 45 -2.39 -1.22 32.91
N GLU A 46 -2.69 -0.30 32.00
CA GLU A 46 -3.32 -0.57 30.71
C GLU A 46 -2.61 0.28 29.65
N PRO A 47 -1.34 -0.04 29.32
CA PRO A 47 -0.58 0.73 28.36
C PRO A 47 -1.22 0.60 26.96
N PRO A 48 -1.25 1.69 26.17
CA PRO A 48 -1.77 1.61 24.81
C PRO A 48 -0.91 0.67 23.97
N THR A 49 -1.55 0.03 23.00
CA THR A 49 -0.83 -0.69 21.95
C THR A 49 0.00 0.29 21.12
N PHE A 50 1.01 -0.23 20.40
CA PHE A 50 1.79 0.56 19.45
C PHE A 50 0.90 1.32 18.46
N PHE A 51 -0.17 0.70 17.96
CA PHE A 51 -1.02 1.33 16.96
C PHE A 51 -1.94 2.41 17.55
N GLU A 52 -2.40 2.25 18.79
CA GLU A 52 -3.15 3.29 19.50
C GLU A 52 -2.26 4.50 19.81
N LEU A 53 -1.05 4.28 20.32
CA LEU A 53 -0.10 5.35 20.64
C LEU A 53 0.30 6.16 19.39
N THR A 54 0.61 5.46 18.30
CA THR A 54 0.98 6.11 17.03
C THR A 54 -0.19 6.86 16.40
N THR A 55 -1.41 6.33 16.49
CA THR A 55 -2.61 7.04 16.02
C THR A 55 -2.88 8.30 16.87
N ALA A 56 -2.76 8.21 18.19
CA ALA A 56 -2.88 9.38 19.07
C ALA A 56 -1.83 10.46 18.75
N MET A 57 -0.57 10.04 18.52
CA MET A 57 0.50 10.93 18.07
C MET A 57 0.14 11.64 16.76
N THR A 58 -0.38 10.90 15.76
CA THR A 58 -0.83 11.48 14.49
C THR A 58 -1.86 12.58 14.70
N LEU A 59 -2.91 12.29 15.48
CA LEU A 59 -4.01 13.23 15.69
C LEU A 59 -3.52 14.50 16.39
N LEU A 60 -2.68 14.36 17.42
CA LEU A 60 -2.09 15.49 18.13
C LEU A 60 -1.14 16.29 17.24
N TYR A 61 -0.31 15.62 16.44
CA TYR A 61 0.61 16.25 15.49
C TYR A 61 -0.15 17.08 14.44
N PHE A 62 -1.17 16.50 13.81
CA PHE A 62 -1.97 17.18 12.80
C PHE A 62 -2.78 18.34 13.38
N PHE A 63 -3.34 18.18 14.58
CA PHE A 63 -3.99 19.27 15.31
C PHE A 63 -3.04 20.43 15.57
N ARG A 64 -1.86 20.17 16.15
CA ARG A 64 -0.84 21.20 16.44
C ARG A 64 -0.30 21.90 15.21
N LYS A 65 -0.31 21.21 14.07
CA LYS A 65 0.11 21.74 12.79
C LYS A 65 -1.02 22.41 12.03
N ASP A 66 -2.23 22.47 12.56
CA ASP A 66 -3.36 23.17 11.94
C ASP A 66 -3.55 22.74 10.47
N VAL A 67 -3.66 21.43 10.25
CA VAL A 67 -3.87 20.88 8.91
C VAL A 67 -5.31 21.12 8.45
N ASP A 68 -5.49 21.49 7.17
CA ASP A 68 -6.82 21.75 6.60
C ASP A 68 -7.64 20.47 6.45
N ILE A 69 -6.96 19.36 6.11
CA ILE A 69 -7.57 18.04 5.93
C ILE A 69 -6.58 16.95 6.30
N SER A 70 -7.09 15.88 6.92
CA SER A 70 -6.31 14.69 7.24
C SER A 70 -6.82 13.48 6.47
N ILE A 71 -5.92 12.74 5.84
CA ILE A 71 -6.18 11.44 5.25
C ILE A 71 -5.59 10.39 6.17
N ILE A 72 -6.46 9.54 6.72
CA ILE A 72 -6.11 8.57 7.77
C ILE A 72 -6.35 7.16 7.22
N GLU A 73 -5.28 6.41 7.00
CA GLU A 73 -5.35 5.00 6.63
C GLU A 73 -5.66 4.15 7.86
N VAL A 74 -6.67 3.28 7.74
CA VAL A 74 -7.00 2.26 8.74
C VAL A 74 -5.86 1.23 8.81
N GLY A 75 -5.39 0.90 10.01
CA GLY A 75 -4.33 -0.09 10.19
C GLY A 75 -4.76 -1.51 9.86
N MET A 76 -5.81 -2.00 10.54
CA MET A 76 -6.34 -3.33 10.32
C MET A 76 -7.84 -3.39 10.57
N GLY A 77 -8.58 -4.04 9.67
CA GLY A 77 -10.03 -4.14 9.77
C GLY A 77 -10.70 -2.78 9.57
N GLY A 78 -11.18 -2.17 10.66
CA GLY A 78 -11.84 -0.87 10.63
C GLY A 78 -12.66 -0.59 11.90
N ARG A 79 -13.59 -1.49 12.24
CA ARG A 79 -14.52 -1.30 13.36
C ARG A 79 -13.83 -1.03 14.70
N LEU A 80 -12.79 -1.78 15.01
CA LEU A 80 -12.00 -1.71 16.25
C LEU A 80 -10.60 -1.13 16.02
N ASP A 81 -10.37 -0.52 14.85
CA ASP A 81 -9.09 0.10 14.55
C ASP A 81 -8.94 1.41 15.35
N ALA A 82 -7.72 1.71 15.82
CA ALA A 82 -7.44 2.92 16.61
C ALA A 82 -7.83 4.22 15.87
N THR A 83 -7.83 4.20 14.53
CA THR A 83 -8.24 5.35 13.72
C THR A 83 -9.75 5.61 13.74
N ASN A 84 -10.58 4.62 14.11
CA ASN A 84 -12.03 4.71 14.01
C ASN A 84 -12.69 5.57 15.10
N VAL A 85 -11.87 6.23 15.94
CA VAL A 85 -12.28 7.23 16.93
C VAL A 85 -12.64 8.58 16.31
N ILE A 86 -12.30 8.82 15.04
CA ILE A 86 -12.56 10.08 14.35
C ILE A 86 -13.94 10.11 13.68
N ASP A 87 -14.49 11.31 13.47
CA ASP A 87 -15.67 11.55 12.65
C ASP A 87 -15.26 12.21 11.31
N PRO A 88 -15.07 11.42 10.24
CA PRO A 88 -14.52 11.92 9.00
C PRO A 88 -15.59 12.63 8.16
N MET A 89 -15.14 13.51 7.25
CA MET A 89 -16.03 14.12 6.25
C MET A 89 -16.47 13.11 5.17
N LEU A 90 -15.67 12.06 4.96
CA LEU A 90 -15.85 11.03 3.95
C LEU A 90 -15.15 9.75 4.40
N SER A 91 -15.82 8.60 4.29
CA SER A 91 -15.21 7.28 4.48
C SER A 91 -14.94 6.62 3.13
N ILE A 92 -13.78 5.95 2.99
CA ILE A 92 -13.39 5.26 1.76
C ILE A 92 -13.08 3.80 2.06
N ILE A 93 -13.70 2.88 1.32
CA ILE A 93 -13.35 1.45 1.36
C ILE A 93 -12.92 1.02 -0.05
N THR A 94 -11.66 0.67 -0.23
CA THR A 94 -11.06 0.40 -1.55
C THR A 94 -11.63 -0.86 -2.19
N ASN A 95 -11.06 -2.02 -1.86
CA ASN A 95 -11.48 -3.35 -2.26
C ASN A 95 -11.61 -4.23 -1.01
N ILE A 96 -12.26 -5.38 -1.17
CA ILE A 96 -12.31 -6.43 -0.15
C ILE A 96 -11.71 -7.69 -0.76
N GLY A 97 -10.75 -8.27 -0.06
CA GLY A 97 -10.12 -9.55 -0.36
C GLY A 97 -9.92 -10.34 0.92
N LEU A 98 -9.57 -11.63 0.78
CA LEU A 98 -9.17 -12.45 1.91
C LEU A 98 -7.78 -12.02 2.36
N ASP A 99 -7.70 -11.44 3.55
CA ASP A 99 -6.46 -11.03 4.21
C ASP A 99 -6.70 -10.99 5.72
N HIS A 100 -5.65 -11.19 6.52
CA HIS A 100 -5.70 -11.18 7.99
C HIS A 100 -6.83 -12.05 8.59
N GLN A 101 -7.09 -13.23 8.02
CA GLN A 101 -8.23 -14.08 8.41
C GLN A 101 -8.25 -14.42 9.90
N HIS A 102 -7.09 -14.62 10.52
CA HIS A 102 -6.96 -14.85 11.97
C HIS A 102 -7.56 -13.73 12.84
N PHE A 103 -7.61 -12.49 12.35
CA PHE A 103 -8.12 -11.33 13.08
C PHE A 103 -9.49 -10.86 12.59
N LEU A 104 -9.76 -10.98 11.29
CA LEU A 104 -10.92 -10.38 10.64
C LEU A 104 -12.02 -11.39 10.28
N GLY A 105 -11.77 -12.68 10.49
CA GLY A 105 -12.67 -13.78 10.16
C GLY A 105 -12.34 -14.47 8.84
N ASP A 106 -12.98 -15.63 8.63
CA ASP A 106 -12.60 -16.56 7.56
C ASP A 106 -13.28 -16.28 6.23
N THR A 107 -14.30 -15.41 6.20
CA THR A 107 -15.07 -15.11 4.99
C THR A 107 -14.90 -13.66 4.54
N ILE A 108 -15.05 -13.44 3.23
CA ILE A 108 -15.09 -12.10 2.62
C ILE A 108 -16.14 -11.21 3.30
N ILE A 109 -17.26 -11.80 3.74
CA ILE A 109 -18.34 -11.06 4.42
C ILE A 109 -17.92 -10.63 5.82
N ASP A 110 -17.19 -11.46 6.56
CA ASP A 110 -16.73 -11.10 7.91
C ASP A 110 -15.69 -9.98 7.85
N ILE A 111 -14.72 -10.09 6.93
CA ILE A 111 -13.75 -9.03 6.64
C ILE A 111 -14.46 -7.75 6.22
N ALA A 112 -15.50 -7.85 5.38
CA ALA A 112 -16.28 -6.70 4.98
C ALA A 112 -17.05 -6.07 6.14
N LYS A 113 -17.62 -6.83 7.08
CA LYS A 113 -18.28 -6.28 8.27
C LYS A 113 -17.29 -5.48 9.12
N GLU A 114 -16.09 -6.00 9.33
CA GLU A 114 -15.05 -5.29 10.08
C GLU A 114 -14.65 -3.98 9.39
N LYS A 115 -14.38 -4.02 8.08
CA LYS A 115 -14.06 -2.82 7.29
C LYS A 115 -15.23 -1.83 7.22
N GLY A 116 -16.46 -2.32 7.14
CA GLY A 116 -17.70 -1.52 7.18
C GLY A 116 -17.92 -0.78 8.51
N GLY A 117 -17.13 -1.08 9.54
CA GLY A 117 -17.15 -0.37 10.82
C GLY A 117 -16.79 1.11 10.73
N ILE A 118 -16.06 1.54 9.68
CA ILE A 118 -15.68 2.95 9.46
C ILE A 118 -16.78 3.80 8.82
N ILE A 119 -17.90 3.18 8.41
CA ILE A 119 -19.06 3.92 7.89
C ILE A 119 -19.66 4.69 9.07
N LYS A 120 -19.70 6.03 9.02
CA LYS A 120 -20.27 6.87 10.08
C LYS A 120 -21.67 7.38 9.71
N LYS A 121 -22.41 7.90 10.70
CA LYS A 121 -23.78 8.40 10.50
C LYS A 121 -23.76 9.62 9.57
N GLU A 122 -24.59 9.62 8.53
CA GLU A 122 -24.72 10.75 7.58
C GLU A 122 -23.42 11.12 6.83
N VAL A 123 -22.39 10.30 6.93
CA VAL A 123 -21.10 10.48 6.25
C VAL A 123 -21.07 9.64 4.98
N ASP A 124 -20.69 10.25 3.86
CA ASP A 124 -20.56 9.56 2.58
C ASP A 124 -19.61 8.35 2.68
N LEU A 125 -19.99 7.25 2.04
CA LEU A 125 -19.10 6.13 1.75
C LEU A 125 -18.77 6.13 0.25
N VAL A 126 -17.49 6.16 -0.08
CA VAL A 126 -16.98 5.94 -1.44
C VAL A 126 -16.27 4.59 -1.50
N THR A 127 -16.63 3.73 -2.46
CA THR A 127 -16.01 2.41 -2.60
C THR A 127 -15.77 1.97 -4.03
N ALA A 128 -14.76 1.13 -4.24
CA ALA A 128 -14.56 0.46 -5.52
C ALA A 128 -15.04 -0.99 -5.52
N VAL A 129 -15.61 -1.51 -4.42
CA VAL A 129 -16.09 -2.90 -4.31
C VAL A 129 -17.08 -3.28 -5.42
N ASP A 130 -16.90 -4.48 -5.95
CA ASP A 130 -17.68 -5.07 -7.05
C ASP A 130 -18.34 -6.40 -6.68
N GLN A 131 -17.91 -7.06 -5.59
CA GLN A 131 -18.50 -8.34 -5.17
C GLN A 131 -19.95 -8.14 -4.70
N PRO A 132 -20.97 -8.74 -5.35
CA PRO A 132 -22.38 -8.47 -5.04
C PRO A 132 -22.78 -8.68 -3.57
N PRO A 133 -22.32 -9.74 -2.86
CA PRO A 133 -22.63 -9.91 -1.44
C PRO A 133 -22.11 -8.76 -0.57
N VAL A 134 -20.92 -8.24 -0.87
CA VAL A 134 -20.29 -7.13 -0.13
C VAL A 134 -20.97 -5.80 -0.44
N VAL A 135 -21.32 -5.56 -1.71
CA VAL A 135 -22.09 -4.37 -2.10
C VAL A 135 -23.41 -4.31 -1.33
N LYS A 136 -24.16 -5.42 -1.25
CA LYS A 136 -25.42 -5.49 -0.47
C LYS A 136 -25.20 -5.20 1.01
N LEU A 137 -24.11 -5.71 1.59
CA LEU A 137 -23.76 -5.44 2.98
C LEU A 137 -23.52 -3.94 3.21
N PHE A 138 -22.69 -3.30 2.38
CA PHE A 138 -22.39 -1.88 2.50
C PHE A 138 -23.60 -0.99 2.22
N GLU A 139 -24.43 -1.29 1.22
CA GLU A 139 -25.69 -0.59 0.97
C GLU A 139 -26.62 -0.67 2.21
N SER A 140 -26.70 -1.84 2.86
CA SER A 140 -27.47 -2.03 4.09
C SER A 140 -26.92 -1.22 5.27
N LEU A 141 -25.60 -1.24 5.49
CA LEU A 141 -24.94 -0.47 6.55
C LEU A 141 -25.11 1.04 6.32
N CYS A 142 -24.90 1.51 5.09
CA CYS A 142 -25.11 2.89 4.70
C CYS A 142 -26.56 3.33 4.95
N LYS A 143 -27.54 2.52 4.52
CA LYS A 143 -28.96 2.80 4.75
C LYS A 143 -29.30 2.92 6.23
N LYS A 144 -28.78 2.02 7.08
CA LYS A 144 -28.99 2.09 8.54
C LYS A 144 -28.40 3.35 9.17
N LYS A 145 -27.31 3.87 8.61
CA LYS A 145 -26.60 5.05 9.12
C LYS A 145 -26.99 6.36 8.42
N GLY A 146 -27.92 6.33 7.45
CA GLY A 146 -28.25 7.49 6.63
C GLY A 146 -27.07 7.99 5.78
N ALA A 147 -26.06 7.16 5.56
CA ALA A 147 -24.84 7.50 4.83
C ALA A 147 -25.06 7.38 3.32
N PRO A 148 -24.78 8.41 2.50
CA PRO A 148 -24.78 8.29 1.04
C PRO A 148 -23.76 7.24 0.57
N PHE A 149 -24.13 6.45 -0.44
CA PHE A 149 -23.32 5.35 -0.95
C PHE A 149 -22.89 5.57 -2.40
N TRP A 150 -21.61 5.82 -2.61
CA TRP A 150 -20.99 6.08 -3.91
C TRP A 150 -20.04 4.95 -4.30
N ARG A 151 -20.08 4.55 -5.58
CA ARG A 151 -19.41 3.31 -6.01
C ARG A 151 -18.83 3.42 -7.41
N VAL A 152 -17.55 3.12 -7.55
CA VAL A 152 -16.92 2.92 -8.86
C VAL A 152 -17.53 1.69 -9.53
N GLY A 153 -17.94 1.81 -10.79
CA GLY A 153 -18.73 0.85 -11.55
C GLY A 153 -20.24 1.11 -11.54
N LYS A 154 -20.76 1.97 -10.63
CA LYS A 154 -22.17 2.40 -10.62
C LYS A 154 -22.30 3.90 -10.87
N HIS A 155 -21.63 4.70 -10.05
CA HIS A 155 -21.71 6.15 -10.02
C HIS A 155 -20.57 6.83 -10.77
N ALA A 156 -19.37 6.23 -10.74
CA ALA A 156 -18.25 6.61 -11.59
C ALA A 156 -17.78 5.41 -12.40
N ARG A 157 -17.23 5.64 -13.59
CA ARG A 157 -16.62 4.61 -14.44
C ARG A 157 -15.24 5.05 -14.85
N TYR A 158 -14.40 4.09 -15.20
CA TYR A 158 -13.08 4.37 -15.73
C TYR A 158 -12.72 3.39 -16.85
N ARG A 159 -11.76 3.78 -17.66
CA ARG A 159 -11.20 2.96 -18.73
C ARG A 159 -9.69 3.19 -18.79
N ARG A 160 -8.93 2.09 -18.90
CA ARG A 160 -7.54 2.14 -19.37
C ARG A 160 -7.55 2.26 -20.88
N LEU A 161 -7.00 3.35 -21.40
CA LEU A 161 -6.85 3.56 -22.84
C LEU A 161 -5.71 2.68 -23.38
N PRO A 162 -5.67 2.44 -24.71
CA PRO A 162 -4.55 1.73 -25.34
C PRO A 162 -3.19 2.35 -25.03
N SER A 163 -3.13 3.68 -24.86
CA SER A 163 -1.93 4.42 -24.44
C SER A 163 -1.50 4.17 -23.00
N GLY A 164 -2.30 3.45 -22.20
CA GLY A 164 -2.08 3.29 -20.76
C GLY A 164 -2.61 4.45 -19.90
N LEU A 165 -3.13 5.53 -20.52
CA LEU A 165 -3.75 6.65 -19.82
C LEU A 165 -5.12 6.26 -19.24
N LEU A 166 -5.54 6.99 -18.21
CA LEU A 166 -6.83 6.84 -17.56
C LEU A 166 -7.88 7.77 -18.18
N GLY A 167 -8.95 7.17 -18.69
CA GLY A 167 -10.22 7.87 -18.92
C GLY A 167 -11.14 7.70 -17.71
N TYR A 168 -11.54 8.80 -17.08
CA TYR A 168 -12.43 8.85 -15.92
C TYR A 168 -13.76 9.55 -16.24
N TYR A 169 -14.87 8.90 -15.84
CA TYR A 169 -16.23 9.37 -16.06
C TYR A 169 -16.97 9.36 -14.71
N GLY A 170 -16.88 10.46 -13.99
CA GLY A 170 -17.39 10.63 -12.63
C GLY A 170 -18.85 11.05 -12.50
N LEU A 171 -19.18 11.76 -11.42
CA LEU A 171 -20.51 12.30 -11.20
C LEU A 171 -20.75 13.56 -12.04
N GLN A 172 -19.79 14.47 -12.02
CA GLN A 172 -19.74 15.72 -12.76
C GLN A 172 -18.46 15.78 -13.60
N ASP A 173 -17.34 15.33 -13.03
CA ASP A 173 -16.04 15.43 -13.67
C ASP A 173 -15.87 14.40 -14.81
N ARG A 174 -15.22 14.83 -15.89
CA ARG A 174 -14.90 14.00 -17.07
C ARG A 174 -13.47 14.28 -17.46
N PHE A 175 -12.61 13.28 -17.35
CA PHE A 175 -11.22 13.36 -17.80
C PHE A 175 -10.95 12.25 -18.81
N THR A 176 -10.50 12.60 -20.01
CA THR A 176 -10.34 11.60 -21.08
C THR A 176 -8.95 10.98 -21.13
N ASN A 177 -7.94 11.63 -20.55
CA ASN A 177 -6.53 11.29 -20.75
C ASN A 177 -5.64 11.67 -19.56
N LEU A 178 -5.93 11.15 -18.36
CA LEU A 178 -5.09 11.36 -17.18
C LEU A 178 -3.87 10.44 -17.19
N THR A 179 -2.70 11.02 -16.91
CA THR A 179 -1.47 10.28 -16.65
C THR A 179 -1.49 9.74 -15.22
N LEU A 180 -1.06 8.49 -15.05
CA LEU A 180 -0.85 7.87 -13.74
C LEU A 180 0.65 7.64 -13.54
N GLY A 181 1.20 8.18 -12.45
CA GLY A 181 2.59 7.95 -12.06
C GLY A 181 2.83 6.54 -11.53
N LEU A 182 1.88 5.99 -10.76
CA LEU A 182 1.97 4.61 -10.29
C LEU A 182 1.69 3.63 -11.43
N LYS A 183 2.58 2.64 -11.55
CA LYS A 183 2.46 1.55 -12.51
C LYS A 183 1.49 0.47 -12.01
N GLY A 184 0.98 -0.32 -12.94
CA GLY A 184 0.09 -1.45 -12.68
C GLY A 184 -1.37 -1.18 -13.00
N ARG A 185 -2.04 -2.19 -13.56
CA ARG A 185 -3.42 -2.07 -14.06
C ARG A 185 -4.42 -1.69 -12.97
N PHE A 186 -4.22 -2.19 -11.76
CA PHE A 186 -5.06 -1.91 -10.60
C PHE A 186 -5.03 -0.42 -10.19
N GLN A 187 -3.99 0.33 -10.55
CA GLN A 187 -3.91 1.76 -10.24
C GLN A 187 -5.00 2.59 -10.93
N HIS A 188 -5.55 2.11 -12.06
CA HIS A 188 -6.67 2.78 -12.72
C HIS A 188 -7.93 2.75 -11.85
N ARG A 189 -8.17 1.64 -11.13
CA ARG A 189 -9.27 1.52 -10.16
C ARG A 189 -9.03 2.40 -8.94
N ASN A 190 -7.79 2.42 -8.42
CA ASN A 190 -7.41 3.25 -7.28
C ASN A 190 -7.56 4.75 -7.61
N ALA A 191 -7.07 5.17 -8.77
CA ALA A 191 -7.21 6.54 -9.26
C ALA A 191 -8.68 6.92 -9.47
N ALA A 192 -9.49 6.04 -10.08
CA ALA A 192 -10.94 6.28 -10.22
C ALA A 192 -11.65 6.41 -8.87
N LEU A 193 -11.23 5.64 -7.86
CA LEU A 193 -11.77 5.75 -6.51
C LEU A 193 -11.37 7.08 -5.84
N ALA A 194 -10.11 7.47 -5.97
CA ALA A 194 -9.60 8.75 -5.46
C ALA A 194 -10.30 9.93 -6.13
N LEU A 195 -10.52 9.88 -7.45
CA LEU A 195 -11.26 10.90 -8.20
C LEU A 195 -12.71 11.00 -7.74
N LEU A 196 -13.38 9.88 -7.53
CA LEU A 196 -14.75 9.88 -6.97
C LEU A 196 -14.77 10.48 -5.57
N ALA A 197 -13.78 10.17 -4.73
CA ALA A 197 -13.64 10.80 -3.41
C ALA A 197 -13.41 12.32 -3.51
N VAL A 198 -12.57 12.77 -4.44
CA VAL A 198 -12.33 14.20 -4.73
C VAL A 198 -13.62 14.90 -5.15
N GLU A 199 -14.45 14.31 -6.00
CA GLU A 199 -15.76 14.89 -6.37
C GLU A 199 -16.69 15.04 -5.16
N ILE A 200 -16.69 14.09 -4.23
CA ILE A 200 -17.48 14.20 -2.99
C ILE A 200 -16.91 15.28 -2.07
N LEU A 201 -15.58 15.41 -1.96
CA LEU A 201 -14.94 16.48 -1.19
C LEU A 201 -15.22 17.87 -1.79
N LYS A 202 -15.18 18.01 -3.13
CA LYS A 202 -15.58 19.24 -3.85
C LYS A 202 -17.00 19.67 -3.46
N ARG A 203 -17.96 18.74 -3.41
CA ARG A 203 -19.35 19.01 -2.99
C ARG A 203 -19.48 19.44 -1.53
N LYS A 204 -18.51 19.08 -0.69
CA LYS A 204 -18.43 19.49 0.72
C LYS A 204 -17.66 20.81 0.91
N GLY A 205 -17.34 21.52 -0.18
CA GLY A 205 -16.69 22.82 -0.16
C GLY A 205 -15.15 22.78 -0.21
N ILE A 206 -14.54 21.61 -0.41
CA ILE A 206 -13.08 21.50 -0.56
C ILE A 206 -12.67 21.86 -1.99
N SER A 207 -11.97 22.98 -2.15
CA SER A 207 -11.49 23.45 -3.45
C SER A 207 -10.29 22.64 -3.93
N ILE A 208 -10.48 21.86 -5.00
CA ILE A 208 -9.42 21.07 -5.67
C ILE A 208 -9.53 21.36 -7.17
N SER A 209 -8.51 21.96 -7.76
CA SER A 209 -8.52 22.28 -9.20
C SER A 209 -8.20 21.06 -10.06
N ASP A 210 -8.56 21.11 -11.34
CA ASP A 210 -8.26 20.04 -12.28
C ASP A 210 -6.76 19.90 -12.52
N GLU A 211 -5.99 20.99 -12.46
CA GLU A 211 -4.53 20.97 -12.50
C GLU A 211 -3.96 20.22 -11.28
N ALA A 212 -4.51 20.47 -10.08
CA ALA A 212 -4.09 19.75 -8.87
C ALA A 212 -4.39 18.23 -8.98
N ILE A 213 -5.51 17.86 -9.60
CA ILE A 213 -5.84 16.46 -9.90
C ILE A 213 -4.81 15.85 -10.86
N GLN A 214 -4.51 16.52 -11.98
CA GLN A 214 -3.56 16.04 -12.96
C GLN A 214 -2.15 15.86 -12.35
N LEU A 215 -1.67 16.86 -11.62
CA LEU A 215 -0.37 16.81 -10.94
C LEU A 215 -0.32 15.71 -9.88
N GLY A 216 -1.35 15.61 -9.04
CA GLY A 216 -1.41 14.62 -7.96
C GLY A 216 -1.45 13.17 -8.45
N LEU A 217 -2.07 12.92 -9.62
CA LEU A 217 -2.08 11.60 -10.24
C LEU A 217 -0.81 11.27 -11.02
N ALA A 218 -0.13 12.28 -11.57
CA ALA A 218 1.09 12.11 -12.33
C ALA A 218 2.32 11.81 -11.45
N ASP A 219 2.40 12.39 -10.23
CA ASP A 219 3.52 12.18 -9.29
C ASP A 219 3.07 11.81 -7.85
N PRO A 220 2.39 10.67 -7.65
CA PRO A 220 2.09 10.16 -6.32
C PRO A 220 3.34 9.54 -5.67
N LEU A 221 3.63 9.94 -4.43
CA LEU A 221 4.73 9.37 -3.64
C LEU A 221 4.29 8.06 -2.95
N TRP A 222 4.67 6.92 -3.55
CA TRP A 222 4.34 5.59 -2.99
C TRP A 222 5.48 4.56 -3.20
N PRO A 223 6.60 4.69 -2.46
CA PRO A 223 7.77 3.84 -2.63
C PRO A 223 7.45 2.35 -2.35
N GLY A 224 8.15 1.46 -3.01
CA GLY A 224 8.02 0.01 -2.86
C GLY A 224 6.73 -0.61 -3.42
N ARG A 225 6.07 0.05 -4.38
CA ARG A 225 4.95 -0.51 -5.17
C ARG A 225 5.22 -0.35 -6.65
N LEU A 226 5.65 -1.42 -7.31
CA LEU A 226 6.09 -1.39 -8.71
C LEU A 226 7.04 -0.22 -8.99
N GLU A 227 7.92 0.08 -8.04
CA GLU A 227 8.83 1.21 -8.12
C GLU A 227 10.06 0.83 -8.96
N GLU A 228 10.29 1.55 -10.04
CA GLU A 228 11.49 1.40 -10.87
C GLU A 228 12.62 2.24 -10.30
N VAL A 229 13.72 1.58 -9.90
CA VAL A 229 14.90 2.24 -9.31
C VAL A 229 16.12 2.23 -10.22
N SER A 230 16.02 1.55 -11.37
CA SER A 230 17.04 1.51 -12.42
C SER A 230 16.38 1.07 -13.73
N SER A 231 16.88 1.55 -14.86
CA SER A 231 16.41 1.20 -16.20
C SER A 231 17.40 0.33 -17.01
N ASP A 232 18.68 0.26 -16.63
CA ASP A 232 19.72 -0.55 -17.30
C ASP A 232 20.61 -1.31 -16.28
N PRO A 233 20.25 -2.57 -15.92
CA PRO A 233 19.00 -3.26 -16.25
C PRO A 233 17.80 -2.65 -15.53
N THR A 234 16.59 -3.03 -15.95
CA THR A 234 15.36 -2.62 -15.26
C THR A 234 15.32 -3.29 -13.88
N ILE A 235 15.22 -2.50 -12.81
CA ILE A 235 15.10 -2.99 -11.42
C ILE A 235 13.81 -2.47 -10.82
N ILE A 236 12.93 -3.40 -10.43
CA ILE A 236 11.63 -3.12 -9.85
C ILE A 236 11.58 -3.55 -8.39
N LEU A 237 11.08 -2.68 -7.52
CA LEU A 237 10.80 -2.96 -6.12
C LEU A 237 9.28 -3.08 -5.90
N ASP A 238 8.83 -4.20 -5.33
CA ASP A 238 7.41 -4.36 -4.96
C ASP A 238 7.19 -5.16 -3.68
N GLY A 239 6.41 -4.60 -2.75
CA GLY A 239 6.13 -5.17 -1.44
C GLY A 239 5.12 -6.34 -1.40
N ALA A 240 4.80 -6.98 -2.53
CA ALA A 240 3.96 -8.16 -2.57
C ALA A 240 4.48 -9.26 -1.64
N HIS A 241 3.62 -9.77 -0.76
CA HIS A 241 3.99 -10.68 0.33
C HIS A 241 2.90 -11.70 0.68
N ASN A 242 1.86 -11.80 -0.15
CA ASN A 242 0.80 -12.79 -0.04
C ASN A 242 0.44 -13.30 -1.45
N PRO A 243 -0.25 -14.45 -1.60
CA PRO A 243 -0.52 -15.03 -2.91
C PRO A 243 -1.28 -14.10 -3.86
N SER A 244 -2.27 -13.34 -3.37
CA SER A 244 -3.05 -12.41 -4.19
C SER A 244 -2.20 -11.26 -4.74
N ALA A 245 -1.39 -10.63 -3.88
CA ALA A 245 -0.45 -9.58 -4.28
C ALA A 245 0.60 -10.14 -5.24
N MET A 246 1.12 -11.34 -4.97
CA MET A 246 2.13 -11.99 -5.79
C MET A 246 1.60 -12.32 -7.20
N ARG A 247 0.35 -12.77 -7.30
CA ARG A 247 -0.34 -12.94 -8.59
C ARG A 247 -0.49 -11.61 -9.34
N SER A 248 -0.86 -10.54 -8.63
CA SER A 248 -1.04 -9.22 -9.23
C SER A 248 0.26 -8.66 -9.80
N ILE A 249 1.38 -8.78 -9.06
CA ILE A 249 2.69 -8.35 -9.55
C ILE A 249 3.17 -9.22 -10.71
N ALA A 250 3.02 -10.55 -10.61
CA ALA A 250 3.34 -11.49 -11.68
C ALA A 250 2.62 -11.13 -13.00
N GLN A 251 1.31 -10.93 -12.94
CA GLN A 251 0.52 -10.51 -14.10
C GLN A 251 0.92 -9.14 -14.62
N THR A 252 1.30 -8.20 -13.75
CA THR A 252 1.71 -6.87 -14.19
C THR A 252 3.06 -6.92 -14.90
N ILE A 253 4.06 -7.58 -14.30
CA ILE A 253 5.39 -7.76 -14.90
C ILE A 253 5.27 -8.48 -16.25
N GLY A 254 4.57 -9.61 -16.31
CA GLY A 254 4.47 -10.41 -17.53
C GLY A 254 3.70 -9.75 -18.68
N ASN A 255 2.81 -8.79 -18.40
CA ASN A 255 2.00 -8.16 -19.44
C ASN A 255 2.45 -6.74 -19.82
N ASP A 256 3.00 -6.00 -18.87
CA ASP A 256 3.23 -4.56 -19.01
C ASP A 256 4.72 -4.21 -19.12
N PHE A 257 5.64 -5.16 -18.84
CA PHE A 257 7.08 -4.99 -19.00
C PHE A 257 7.61 -5.87 -20.13
N HIS A 258 8.72 -5.46 -20.75
CA HIS A 258 9.38 -6.22 -21.81
C HIS A 258 10.81 -6.53 -21.35
N PHE A 259 11.15 -7.81 -21.28
CA PHE A 259 12.44 -8.29 -20.81
C PHE A 259 12.79 -9.63 -21.45
N GLU A 260 14.09 -9.96 -21.54
CA GLU A 260 14.56 -11.26 -22.04
C GLU A 260 14.58 -12.32 -20.93
N LYS A 261 15.02 -11.96 -19.71
CA LYS A 261 14.96 -12.82 -18.52
C LYS A 261 14.48 -12.07 -17.29
N LEU A 262 13.79 -12.78 -16.40
CA LEU A 262 13.43 -12.30 -15.07
C LEU A 262 14.36 -12.91 -14.01
N ILE A 263 15.10 -12.04 -13.31
CA ILE A 263 15.86 -12.39 -12.12
C ILE A 263 15.03 -12.00 -10.91
N LEU A 264 14.51 -13.00 -10.21
CA LEU A 264 13.69 -12.81 -9.01
C LEU A 264 14.58 -12.84 -7.76
N LEU A 265 14.61 -11.73 -7.03
CA LEU A 265 15.28 -11.63 -5.74
C LEU A 265 14.20 -11.59 -4.64
N LEU A 266 14.18 -12.63 -3.80
CA LEU A 266 13.03 -12.95 -2.96
C LEU A 266 13.40 -13.03 -1.48
N GLY A 267 12.78 -12.18 -0.67
CA GLY A 267 12.86 -12.20 0.79
C GLY A 267 11.46 -12.17 1.42
N ILE A 268 11.06 -13.27 2.06
CA ILE A 268 9.70 -13.48 2.58
C ILE A 268 9.75 -13.61 4.11
N MET A 269 8.70 -13.15 4.80
CA MET A 269 8.56 -13.36 6.24
C MET A 269 8.12 -14.80 6.54
N GLU A 270 8.60 -15.37 7.64
CA GLU A 270 8.37 -16.78 8.00
C GLU A 270 6.89 -17.14 8.21
N ASP A 271 6.08 -16.18 8.66
CA ASP A 271 4.63 -16.37 8.90
C ASP A 271 3.77 -16.40 7.62
N LYS A 272 4.36 -16.24 6.44
CA LYS A 272 3.61 -16.16 5.18
C LYS A 272 3.37 -17.51 4.54
N ASP A 273 2.36 -17.56 3.69
CA ASP A 273 2.03 -18.70 2.84
C ASP A 273 3.03 -18.83 1.68
N ILE A 274 4.26 -19.23 2.02
CA ILE A 274 5.41 -19.30 1.11
C ILE A 274 5.10 -20.15 -0.12
N SER A 275 4.46 -21.31 0.06
CA SER A 275 4.19 -22.24 -1.05
C SER A 275 3.20 -21.65 -2.06
N ASN A 276 2.13 -20.99 -1.59
CA ASN A 276 1.19 -20.35 -2.52
C ASN A 276 1.79 -19.08 -3.14
N ILE A 277 2.63 -18.33 -2.43
CA ILE A 277 3.40 -17.21 -3.03
C ILE A 277 4.27 -17.71 -4.19
N PHE A 278 5.02 -18.79 -3.97
CA PHE A 278 5.89 -19.38 -5.00
C PHE A 278 5.12 -19.79 -6.24
N ARG A 279 3.95 -20.42 -6.08
CA ARG A 279 3.10 -20.84 -7.21
C ARG A 279 2.74 -19.68 -8.14
N GLU A 280 2.57 -18.48 -7.60
CA GLU A 280 2.14 -17.32 -8.37
C GLU A 280 3.27 -16.63 -9.14
N ILE A 281 4.51 -16.67 -8.65
CA ILE A 281 5.64 -15.92 -9.24
C ILE A 281 6.68 -16.77 -9.97
N PHE A 282 6.92 -18.00 -9.54
CA PHE A 282 7.93 -18.87 -10.15
C PHE A 282 7.74 -19.16 -11.64
N PRO A 283 6.52 -19.23 -12.19
CA PRO A 283 6.34 -19.41 -13.64
C PRO A 283 7.00 -18.30 -14.48
N LEU A 284 7.16 -17.10 -13.94
CA LEU A 284 7.79 -15.98 -14.65
C LEU A 284 9.31 -15.91 -14.46
N ALA A 285 9.86 -16.54 -13.41
CA ALA A 285 11.25 -16.33 -13.00
C ALA A 285 12.21 -17.30 -13.70
N ASP A 286 13.21 -16.77 -14.40
CA ASP A 286 14.29 -17.53 -15.04
C ASP A 286 15.41 -17.87 -14.06
N LYS A 287 15.77 -16.90 -13.21
CA LYS A 287 16.74 -17.06 -12.13
C LYS A 287 16.12 -16.60 -10.82
N ILE A 288 16.49 -17.26 -9.73
CA ILE A 288 16.00 -16.90 -8.39
C ILE A 288 17.18 -16.76 -7.44
N ILE A 289 17.20 -15.65 -6.71
CA ILE A 289 18.11 -15.39 -5.60
C ILE A 289 17.27 -15.30 -4.34
N TYR A 290 17.50 -16.23 -3.42
CA TYR A 290 16.88 -16.25 -2.11
C TYR A 290 17.73 -15.42 -1.14
N THR A 291 17.06 -14.54 -0.41
CA THR A 291 17.71 -13.64 0.54
C THR A 291 16.77 -13.35 1.71
N ARG A 292 17.21 -12.49 2.62
CA ARG A 292 16.39 -12.00 3.73
C ARG A 292 16.78 -10.57 4.09
N PRO A 293 15.82 -9.76 4.55
CA PRO A 293 16.15 -8.52 5.21
C PRO A 293 16.74 -8.78 6.60
N THR A 294 17.39 -7.78 7.18
CA THR A 294 17.83 -7.77 8.58
C THR A 294 16.61 -7.59 9.48
N TYR A 295 15.80 -8.64 9.60
CA TYR A 295 14.60 -8.67 10.43
C TYR A 295 14.36 -10.06 11.02
N TYR A 296 14.05 -10.12 12.32
CA TYR A 296 14.01 -11.40 13.06
C TYR A 296 12.92 -12.36 12.57
N ARG A 297 11.85 -11.85 11.94
CA ARG A 297 10.76 -12.67 11.37
C ARG A 297 11.01 -13.09 9.93
N ALA A 298 12.14 -12.72 9.34
CA ALA A 298 12.45 -13.11 7.97
C ALA A 298 12.74 -14.61 7.91
N ALA A 299 12.13 -15.30 6.94
CA ALA A 299 12.40 -16.71 6.71
C ALA A 299 13.89 -16.92 6.37
N ASN A 300 14.44 -18.07 6.77
CA ASN A 300 15.80 -18.43 6.37
C ASN A 300 15.86 -18.61 4.84
N PRO A 301 16.78 -17.93 4.13
CA PRO A 301 16.91 -18.05 2.66
C PRO A 301 17.14 -19.49 2.17
N GLN A 302 17.88 -20.29 2.95
CA GLN A 302 18.12 -21.70 2.64
C GLN A 302 16.81 -22.50 2.71
N TYR A 303 15.98 -22.24 3.72
CA TYR A 303 14.66 -22.84 3.83
C TYR A 303 13.75 -22.45 2.65
N LEU A 304 13.77 -21.17 2.23
CA LEU A 304 13.02 -20.73 1.04
C LEU A 304 13.44 -21.51 -0.22
N MET A 305 14.75 -21.68 -0.43
CA MET A 305 15.28 -22.46 -1.54
C MET A 305 14.89 -23.95 -1.45
N ASP A 306 14.92 -24.54 -0.24
CA ASP A 306 14.56 -25.95 -0.04
C ASP A 306 13.07 -26.21 -0.29
N VAL A 307 12.19 -25.29 0.10
CA VAL A 307 10.77 -25.34 -0.26
C VAL A 307 10.59 -25.18 -1.77
N ALA A 308 11.37 -24.31 -2.41
CA ALA A 308 11.29 -24.05 -3.85
C ALA A 308 11.65 -25.27 -4.73
N LYS A 309 12.48 -26.19 -4.23
CA LYS A 309 12.79 -27.46 -4.92
C LYS A 309 11.53 -28.25 -5.26
N LYS A 310 10.48 -28.18 -4.44
CA LYS A 310 9.17 -28.83 -4.70
C LYS A 310 8.47 -28.30 -5.94
N PHE A 311 8.86 -27.11 -6.40
CA PHE A 311 8.35 -26.45 -7.60
C PHE A 311 9.30 -26.60 -8.79
N GLY A 312 10.34 -27.45 -8.69
CA GLY A 312 11.37 -27.59 -9.73
C GLY A 312 12.25 -26.34 -9.88
N LYS A 313 12.27 -25.47 -8.88
CA LYS A 313 13.07 -24.23 -8.89
C LYS A 313 14.21 -24.33 -7.88
N GLY A 314 15.43 -24.17 -8.38
CA GLY A 314 16.62 -23.91 -7.58
C GLY A 314 16.96 -22.43 -7.59
N GLY A 315 18.17 -22.09 -7.16
CA GLY A 315 18.66 -20.73 -7.20
C GLY A 315 19.95 -20.56 -6.42
N GLU A 316 20.25 -19.32 -6.10
CA GLU A 316 21.39 -18.96 -5.25
C GLU A 316 20.88 -18.38 -3.93
N VAL A 317 21.62 -18.60 -2.84
CA VAL A 317 21.35 -17.98 -1.54
C VAL A 317 22.40 -16.93 -1.28
N HIS A 318 21.98 -15.68 -1.06
CA HIS A 318 22.86 -14.56 -0.74
C HIS A 318 22.28 -13.72 0.39
N PHE A 319 23.08 -13.48 1.43
CA PHE A 319 22.77 -12.54 2.51
C PHE A 319 24.07 -11.88 2.99
N PRO A 320 24.08 -10.60 3.42
CA PRO A 320 22.93 -9.70 3.54
C PRO A 320 22.33 -9.28 2.19
N LEU A 321 21.17 -8.62 2.19
CA LEU A 321 20.43 -8.24 0.98
C LEU A 321 21.28 -7.51 -0.06
N SER A 322 22.22 -6.68 0.37
CA SER A 322 23.16 -5.98 -0.52
C SER A 322 23.96 -6.93 -1.42
N LYS A 323 24.41 -8.08 -0.89
CA LYS A 323 25.12 -9.10 -1.66
C LYS A 323 24.22 -9.78 -2.69
N ALA A 324 22.95 -10.00 -2.34
CA ALA A 324 21.96 -10.52 -3.27
C ALA A 324 21.69 -9.53 -4.42
N ILE A 325 21.61 -8.22 -4.12
CA ILE A 325 21.43 -7.17 -5.13
C ILE A 325 22.64 -7.07 -6.05
N GLU A 326 23.86 -7.04 -5.50
CA GLU A 326 25.11 -7.07 -6.27
C GLU A 326 25.13 -8.26 -7.22
N ARG A 327 24.83 -9.47 -6.71
CA ARG A 327 24.78 -10.67 -7.52
C ARG A 327 23.71 -10.62 -8.62
N ALA A 328 22.52 -10.09 -8.31
CA ALA A 328 21.45 -9.95 -9.30
C ALA A 328 21.88 -9.03 -10.45
N ARG A 329 22.59 -7.94 -10.14
CA ARG A 329 23.13 -7.01 -11.13
C ARG A 329 24.24 -7.64 -11.98
N ASP A 330 25.13 -8.42 -11.37
CA ASP A 330 26.18 -9.15 -12.09
C ASP A 330 25.62 -10.21 -13.06
N LEU A 331 24.44 -10.75 -12.75
CA LEU A 331 23.77 -11.77 -13.56
C LEU A 331 22.90 -11.22 -14.69
N ALA A 332 22.56 -9.93 -14.64
CA ALA A 332 21.60 -9.29 -15.53
C ALA A 332 22.28 -8.67 -16.74
N ASP A 333 21.74 -8.97 -17.92
CA ASP A 333 22.02 -8.21 -19.13
C ASP A 333 21.11 -6.97 -19.19
N LYS A 334 21.43 -6.02 -20.07
CA LYS A 334 20.69 -4.73 -20.21
C LYS A 334 19.18 -4.86 -20.41
N LYS A 335 18.76 -5.95 -21.06
CA LYS A 335 17.35 -6.23 -21.39
C LYS A 335 16.67 -7.17 -20.39
N ASP A 336 17.37 -7.56 -19.33
CA ASP A 336 16.78 -8.36 -18.26
C ASP A 336 16.06 -7.46 -17.26
N LEU A 337 15.16 -8.07 -16.49
CA LEU A 337 14.45 -7.41 -15.39
C LEU A 337 14.84 -8.08 -14.07
N ILE A 338 15.16 -7.26 -13.07
CA ILE A 338 15.36 -7.70 -11.69
C ILE A 338 14.12 -7.28 -10.89
N LEU A 339 13.43 -8.26 -10.29
CA LEU A 339 12.31 -8.01 -9.39
C LEU A 339 12.73 -8.31 -7.95
N ILE A 340 12.71 -7.29 -7.09
CA ILE A 340 12.98 -7.41 -5.66
C ILE A 340 11.64 -7.38 -4.92
N THR A 341 11.26 -8.50 -4.29
CA THR A 341 9.93 -8.65 -3.68
C THR A 341 9.91 -9.67 -2.52
N GLY A 342 8.72 -9.94 -1.98
CA GLY A 342 8.44 -10.94 -0.96
C GLY A 342 8.03 -10.36 0.40
N SER A 343 8.39 -9.10 0.67
CA SER A 343 8.00 -8.37 1.87
C SER A 343 8.31 -6.88 1.74
N LEU A 344 7.55 -6.06 2.46
CA LEU A 344 7.87 -4.65 2.64
C LEU A 344 9.25 -4.43 3.27
N PHE A 345 9.67 -5.27 4.22
CA PHE A 345 11.00 -5.18 4.84
C PHE A 345 12.14 -5.44 3.84
N THR A 346 12.00 -6.43 2.95
CA THR A 346 12.98 -6.69 1.89
C THR A 346 13.07 -5.49 0.95
N VAL A 347 11.92 -4.94 0.58
CA VAL A 347 11.85 -3.79 -0.31
C VAL A 347 12.37 -2.51 0.34
N GLY A 348 12.12 -2.31 1.63
CA GLY A 348 12.65 -1.16 2.36
C GLY A 348 14.16 -1.21 2.47
N GLU A 349 14.72 -2.37 2.81
CA GLU A 349 16.16 -2.55 2.84
C GLU A 349 16.81 -2.37 1.46
N ALA A 350 16.13 -2.81 0.39
CA ALA A 350 16.56 -2.54 -0.98
C ALA A 350 16.45 -1.05 -1.34
N LYS A 351 15.38 -0.38 -0.91
CA LYS A 351 15.19 1.06 -1.15
C LYS A 351 16.31 1.86 -0.51
N SER A 352 16.71 1.53 0.71
CA SER A 352 17.89 2.13 1.37
C SER A 352 19.20 1.86 0.63
N TYR A 353 19.33 0.71 -0.04
CA TYR A 353 20.51 0.41 -0.84
C TYR A 353 20.59 1.32 -2.08
N PHE A 354 19.47 1.55 -2.78
CA PHE A 354 19.43 2.37 -4.00
C PHE A 354 19.35 3.87 -3.73
N ASP A 355 18.79 4.28 -2.60
CA ASP A 355 18.60 5.69 -2.23
C ASP A 355 18.92 5.93 -0.74
N PRO A 356 20.20 5.78 -0.34
CA PRO A 356 20.60 5.87 1.06
C PRO A 356 20.47 7.28 1.65
N ILE A 357 20.34 8.31 0.80
CA ILE A 357 20.23 9.71 1.23
C ILE A 357 18.82 9.99 1.74
N HIS A 358 17.79 9.62 0.97
CA HIS A 358 16.40 9.87 1.35
C HIS A 358 15.79 8.75 2.19
N TYR A 359 16.34 7.52 2.09
CA TYR A 359 15.89 6.35 2.84
C TYR A 359 17.05 5.71 3.62
N PRO A 360 17.70 6.44 4.55
CA PRO A 360 18.80 5.89 5.32
C PRO A 360 18.32 4.69 6.15
N ARG A 361 19.16 3.65 6.25
CA ARG A 361 18.89 2.58 7.22
C ARG A 361 18.94 3.19 8.61
N GLU A 362 17.91 2.95 9.39
CA GLU A 362 17.96 3.19 10.83
C GLU A 362 18.67 1.98 11.44
N ASP A 363 19.78 2.22 12.15
CA ASP A 363 20.43 1.17 12.93
C ASP A 363 19.39 0.65 13.94
N ILE A 364 19.04 -0.63 13.83
CA ILE A 364 18.06 -1.32 14.68
C ILE A 364 18.65 -1.59 16.06
#